data_AF-A0A524FQ23-F1
#
_entry.id   AF-A0A524FQ23-F1
#
_cell.length_a   1.000
_cell.length_b   1.000
_cell.length_c   1.000
_cell.angle_alpha   90.00
_cell.angle_beta   90.00
_cell.angle_gamma   90.00
#
_symmetry.space_group_name_H-M   'P 1'
#
loop_
_entity.id
_entity.type
_entity.pdbx_description
1 polymer ?
#
loop_
_entity_poly.entity_id
_entity_poly.type
_entity_poly.pdbx_seq_one_letter_code
_entity_poly.pdbx_strand_id
1 'polypeptide(L)'
;MPDIFTINISNSDLLWRVRAYVIGFLLADGSIQATNGYRVSASQHIRDIDVLNNIQMAIGGKISESYEENICYLNVYGKDLVMKIQDFGMVERHTKPDIAINILPPQFINMTINGQTLVRDFVRGYFEGDGCFHGNLSDRSSRFYLPGPENFLLALNLLILNEIPDITTFITPEKYRIYRIDQKEFVVYGGLKIYLKDAGFYQLTDLDLENGIIETKEHPWLKRLHIAGSFNCIKFFNWLYCDNDFFDDFEINKIHICGQRKFNKCLNVLGNSQYRQKRIAPNWSDLLPEITSLLKPVFYTTEQLMMITNQYLFNKLESLNQLFLYEENRVENPDIFRYRLKYLEFQDGLLDRVQERIGRSNFNYYFSTINPPPEIPSNLRRKIELLDRNENLKFNLKNLIVFIFLLNDNEFLAYKQILDHLIQMKVFKESTLRQNRVLLDIAELKSFEILVSYDEKENLEDQCLALNKSIIPKYYRINSFKLRELMEYYFFN
;
A
#
# COMPACT_ATOMS: atom_id res chain seq x y z
N MET A 1 33.05 -16.79 -8.37
CA MET A 1 33.38 -16.10 -7.11
C MET A 1 32.92 -17.01 -5.99
N PRO A 2 33.70 -17.23 -4.92
CA PRO A 2 33.16 -17.89 -3.73
C PRO A 2 31.97 -17.08 -3.19
N ASP A 3 30.97 -17.74 -2.61
CA ASP A 3 29.78 -17.03 -2.14
C ASP A 3 30.14 -16.05 -1.02
N ILE A 4 29.46 -14.90 -1.00
CA ILE A 4 29.78 -13.85 -0.04
C ILE A 4 29.57 -14.26 1.41
N PHE A 5 28.85 -15.34 1.74
CA PHE A 5 28.55 -15.71 3.13
C PHE A 5 29.58 -16.66 3.74
N THR A 6 30.22 -17.52 2.94
CA THR A 6 31.20 -18.51 3.42
C THR A 6 32.63 -17.98 3.47
N ILE A 7 32.93 -16.90 2.76
CA ILE A 7 34.26 -16.27 2.83
C ILE A 7 34.47 -15.48 4.12
N ASN A 8 35.71 -15.43 4.59
CA ASN A 8 36.11 -14.52 5.64
C ASN A 8 36.21 -13.10 5.09
N ILE A 9 35.49 -12.16 5.70
CA ILE A 9 35.43 -10.76 5.30
C ILE A 9 35.91 -9.91 6.47
N SER A 10 36.86 -9.01 6.23
CA SER A 10 37.34 -8.11 7.29
C SER A 10 36.23 -7.15 7.71
N ASN A 11 36.28 -6.65 8.94
CA ASN A 11 35.24 -5.75 9.48
C ASN A 11 35.15 -4.40 8.75
N SER A 12 36.10 -4.07 7.86
CA SER A 12 36.12 -2.83 7.08
C SER A 12 35.78 -3.04 5.60
N ASP A 13 35.56 -4.28 5.18
CA ASP A 13 35.32 -4.60 3.77
C ASP A 13 33.90 -4.19 3.34
N LEU A 14 33.80 -3.61 2.15
CA LEU A 14 32.54 -3.20 1.54
C LEU A 14 31.62 -4.39 1.20
N LEU A 15 32.14 -5.61 1.12
CA LEU A 15 31.32 -6.80 0.91
C LEU A 15 30.28 -7.06 2.01
N TRP A 16 30.45 -6.48 3.21
CA TRP A 16 29.42 -6.48 4.25
C TRP A 16 28.12 -5.79 3.80
N ARG A 17 28.24 -4.76 2.94
CA ARG A 17 27.09 -4.06 2.34
C ARG A 17 26.33 -4.97 1.40
N VAL A 18 27.05 -5.77 0.60
CA VAL A 18 26.44 -6.78 -0.27
C VAL A 18 25.76 -7.87 0.56
N ARG A 19 26.35 -8.32 1.67
CA ARG A 19 25.70 -9.27 2.60
C ARG A 19 24.40 -8.72 3.15
N ALA A 20 24.40 -7.47 3.62
CA ALA A 20 23.20 -6.83 4.17
C ALA A 20 22.10 -6.72 3.11
N TYR A 21 22.45 -6.29 1.89
CA TYR A 21 21.54 -6.26 0.74
C TYR A 21 20.95 -7.64 0.42
N VAL A 22 21.79 -8.66 0.30
CA VAL A 22 21.32 -10.02 -0.02
C VAL A 22 20.44 -10.59 1.08
N ILE A 23 20.79 -10.41 2.37
CA ILE A 23 19.94 -10.87 3.48
C ILE A 23 18.62 -10.11 3.52
N GLY A 24 18.62 -8.80 3.28
CA GLY A 24 17.39 -8.01 3.18
C GLY A 24 16.46 -8.57 2.11
N PHE A 25 16.99 -8.83 0.92
CA PHE A 25 16.24 -9.43 -0.18
C PHE A 25 15.71 -10.83 0.15
N LEU A 26 16.56 -11.68 0.73
CA LEU A 26 16.17 -13.05 1.08
C LEU A 26 15.13 -13.11 2.22
N LEU A 27 15.12 -12.14 3.14
CA LEU A 27 14.09 -12.06 4.18
C LEU A 27 12.74 -11.55 3.66
N ALA A 28 12.72 -10.87 2.51
CA ALA A 28 11.50 -10.50 1.81
C ALA A 28 11.00 -11.67 0.93
N ASP A 29 11.77 -12.01 -0.11
CA ASP A 29 11.33 -12.92 -1.19
C ASP A 29 12.11 -14.23 -1.26
N GLY A 30 13.03 -14.45 -0.33
CA GLY A 30 13.85 -15.66 -0.27
C GLY A 30 13.20 -16.78 0.54
N SER A 31 13.81 -17.94 0.47
CA SER A 31 13.46 -19.10 1.27
C SER A 31 14.70 -19.96 1.47
N ILE A 32 14.76 -20.63 2.62
CA ILE A 32 15.78 -21.62 2.91
C ILE A 32 15.14 -22.96 3.23
N GLN A 33 15.90 -24.02 2.94
CA GLN A 33 15.60 -25.40 3.27
C GLN A 33 16.90 -26.05 3.76
N ALA A 34 16.86 -26.65 4.93
CA ALA A 34 17.97 -27.32 5.63
C ALA A 34 17.60 -28.77 6.05
N THR A 35 16.30 -29.11 6.13
CA THR A 35 15.83 -30.44 6.58
C THR A 35 15.86 -31.53 5.50
N ASN A 36 15.54 -31.20 4.24
CA ASN A 36 15.46 -32.15 3.12
C ASN A 36 16.36 -31.70 1.96
N GLY A 37 17.65 -31.58 2.25
CA GLY A 37 18.62 -30.90 1.38
C GLY A 37 18.86 -29.47 1.84
N TYR A 38 19.96 -28.89 1.36
CA TYR A 38 20.39 -27.54 1.70
C TYR A 38 20.25 -26.64 0.49
N ARG A 39 19.19 -25.82 0.48
CA ARG A 39 18.86 -24.93 -0.63
C ARG A 39 18.47 -23.54 -0.14
N VAL A 40 19.00 -22.53 -0.81
CA VAL A 40 18.49 -21.16 -0.81
C VAL A 40 17.74 -20.96 -2.12
N SER A 41 16.53 -20.42 -2.07
CA SER A 41 15.77 -20.10 -3.27
C SER A 41 15.06 -18.76 -3.15
N ALA A 42 15.00 -18.03 -4.26
CA ALA A 42 14.22 -16.80 -4.38
C ALA A 42 13.56 -16.76 -5.76
N SER A 43 12.43 -16.07 -5.87
CA SER A 43 11.72 -15.90 -7.12
C SER A 43 11.40 -14.43 -7.36
N GLN A 44 11.43 -14.01 -8.62
CA GLN A 44 11.04 -12.66 -9.04
C GLN A 44 10.34 -12.71 -10.38
N HIS A 45 9.58 -11.67 -10.68
CA HIS A 45 9.06 -11.44 -12.02
C HIS A 45 10.21 -11.21 -13.01
N ILE A 46 10.07 -11.62 -14.27
CA ILE A 46 11.10 -11.47 -15.33
C ILE A 46 11.55 -10.01 -15.55
N ARG A 47 10.71 -9.04 -15.14
CA ARG A 47 11.00 -7.61 -15.20
C ARG A 47 12.02 -7.15 -14.14
N ASP A 48 12.25 -7.98 -13.14
CA ASP A 48 13.19 -7.77 -12.03
C ASP A 48 14.29 -8.85 -12.05
N ILE A 49 14.58 -9.41 -13.23
CA ILE A 49 15.64 -10.44 -13.38
C ILE A 49 17.03 -9.88 -13.06
N ASP A 50 17.25 -8.58 -13.21
CA ASP A 50 18.47 -7.88 -12.79
C ASP A 50 18.73 -8.06 -11.30
N VAL A 51 17.69 -8.00 -10.46
CA VAL A 51 17.80 -8.28 -9.02
C VAL A 51 18.29 -9.71 -8.80
N LEU A 52 17.69 -10.72 -9.45
CA LEU A 52 18.14 -12.11 -9.33
C LEU A 52 19.56 -12.31 -9.83
N ASN A 53 19.97 -11.64 -10.91
CA ASN A 53 21.34 -11.68 -11.41
C ASN A 53 22.33 -11.12 -10.38
N ASN A 54 22.00 -9.99 -9.73
CA ASN A 54 22.82 -9.42 -8.66
C ASN A 54 22.98 -10.39 -7.48
N ILE A 55 21.89 -11.04 -7.05
CA ILE A 55 21.94 -12.05 -5.99
C ILE A 55 22.75 -13.28 -6.45
N GLN A 56 22.54 -13.77 -7.67
CA GLN A 56 23.29 -14.90 -8.23
C GLN A 56 24.80 -14.60 -8.29
N MET A 57 25.21 -13.38 -8.63
CA MET A 57 26.61 -12.98 -8.62
C MET A 57 27.21 -13.01 -7.21
N ALA A 58 26.41 -12.69 -6.19
CA ALA A 58 26.82 -12.69 -4.79
C ALA A 58 26.93 -14.09 -4.18
N ILE A 59 25.96 -14.98 -4.44
CA ILE A 59 25.86 -16.28 -3.77
C ILE A 59 25.97 -17.51 -4.68
N GLY A 60 26.12 -17.30 -5.99
CA GLY A 60 26.17 -18.36 -7.00
C GLY A 60 24.80 -18.94 -7.35
N GLY A 61 24.81 -20.18 -7.84
CA GLY A 61 23.60 -20.94 -8.20
C GLY A 61 23.13 -20.76 -9.64
N LYS A 62 21.89 -21.18 -9.90
CA LYS A 62 21.29 -21.20 -11.23
C LYS A 62 19.95 -20.47 -11.22
N ILE A 63 19.78 -19.53 -12.15
CA ILE A 63 18.48 -18.95 -12.49
C ILE A 63 17.82 -19.86 -13.53
N SER A 64 16.56 -20.22 -13.27
CA SER A 64 15.71 -20.99 -14.17
C SER A 64 14.39 -20.26 -14.40
N GLU A 65 13.93 -20.26 -15.64
CA GLU A 65 12.56 -19.85 -15.97
C GLU A 65 11.58 -20.92 -15.47
N SER A 66 10.38 -20.48 -15.11
CA SER A 66 9.32 -21.35 -14.61
C SER A 66 8.29 -21.69 -15.68
N TYR A 67 7.46 -22.70 -15.41
CA TYR A 67 6.27 -22.98 -16.22
C TYR A 67 5.17 -21.92 -16.05
N GLU A 68 5.14 -21.22 -14.91
CA GLU A 68 4.30 -20.05 -14.71
C GLU A 68 4.89 -18.87 -15.50
N GLU A 69 4.07 -18.25 -16.35
CA GLU A 69 4.48 -17.16 -17.23
C GLU A 69 5.14 -16.03 -16.42
N ASN A 70 6.31 -15.59 -16.87
CA ASN A 70 7.01 -14.41 -16.34
C ASN A 70 7.63 -14.52 -14.94
N ILE A 71 7.78 -15.71 -14.35
CA ILE A 71 8.52 -15.88 -13.08
C ILE A 71 9.86 -16.57 -13.31
N CYS A 72 10.92 -16.04 -12.69
CA CYS A 72 12.26 -16.61 -12.65
C CYS A 72 12.60 -17.07 -11.23
N TYR A 73 13.33 -18.18 -11.12
CA TYR A 73 13.73 -18.77 -9.85
C TYR A 73 15.25 -18.84 -9.77
N LEU A 74 15.85 -18.25 -8.72
CA LEU A 74 17.23 -18.50 -8.34
C LEU A 74 17.26 -19.67 -7.35
N ASN A 75 18.05 -20.70 -7.64
CA ASN A 75 18.30 -21.81 -6.71
C ASN A 75 19.80 -21.98 -6.45
N VAL A 76 20.18 -22.01 -5.19
CA VAL A 76 21.55 -22.26 -4.74
C VAL A 76 21.56 -23.44 -3.78
N TYR A 77 22.39 -24.45 -4.05
CA TYR A 77 22.52 -25.63 -3.23
C TYR A 77 23.85 -25.61 -2.49
N GLY A 78 23.82 -25.74 -1.16
CA GLY A 78 25.02 -25.69 -0.34
C GLY A 78 24.73 -25.67 1.15
N LYS A 79 25.26 -26.65 1.88
CA LYS A 79 25.07 -26.77 3.34
C LYS A 79 25.63 -25.55 4.07
N ASP A 80 26.88 -25.21 3.81
CA ASP A 80 27.57 -24.15 4.54
C ASP A 80 26.90 -22.79 4.32
N LEU A 81 26.45 -22.51 3.09
CA LEU A 81 25.69 -21.31 2.75
C LEU A 81 24.37 -21.23 3.54
N VAL A 82 23.57 -22.30 3.54
CA VAL A 82 22.29 -22.32 4.27
C VAL A 82 22.50 -22.13 5.76
N MET A 83 23.46 -22.84 6.35
CA MET A 83 23.78 -22.70 7.78
C MET A 83 24.24 -21.28 8.11
N LYS A 84 25.06 -20.66 7.24
CA LYS A 84 25.51 -19.28 7.42
C LYS A 84 24.35 -18.27 7.32
N ILE A 85 23.45 -18.45 6.37
CA ILE A 85 22.26 -17.59 6.24
C ILE A 85 21.34 -17.75 7.46
N GLN A 86 21.25 -18.95 8.05
CA GLN A 86 20.57 -19.17 9.33
C GLN A 86 21.26 -18.45 10.49
N ASP A 87 22.60 -18.47 10.56
CA ASP A 87 23.38 -17.70 11.54
C ASP A 87 23.05 -16.18 11.45
N PHE A 88 22.72 -15.70 10.25
CA PHE A 88 22.29 -14.32 10.00
C PHE A 88 20.79 -14.06 10.24
N GLY A 89 20.07 -15.01 10.84
CA GLY A 89 18.70 -14.80 11.33
C GLY A 89 17.59 -15.24 10.37
N MET A 90 17.92 -15.80 9.20
CA MET A 90 16.89 -16.36 8.32
C MET A 90 16.40 -17.71 8.85
N VAL A 91 15.10 -17.95 8.75
CA VAL A 91 14.45 -19.17 9.24
C VAL A 91 13.72 -19.88 8.12
N GLU A 92 13.65 -21.22 8.19
CA GLU A 92 12.81 -21.97 7.24
C GLU A 92 11.35 -21.56 7.42
N ARG A 93 10.64 -21.37 6.29
CA ARG A 93 9.19 -21.09 6.29
C ARG A 93 8.83 -19.87 7.14
N HIS A 94 9.62 -18.82 7.01
CA HIS A 94 9.50 -17.58 7.78
C HIS A 94 8.14 -16.85 7.59
N THR A 95 7.35 -17.24 6.59
CA THR A 95 5.98 -16.75 6.34
C THR A 95 4.89 -17.49 7.15
N LYS A 96 5.24 -18.55 7.89
CA LYS A 96 4.28 -19.23 8.76
C LYS A 96 3.94 -18.35 9.97
N PRO A 97 2.66 -18.20 10.36
CA PRO A 97 2.27 -17.27 11.42
C PRO A 97 3.03 -17.43 12.74
N ASP A 98 3.26 -18.67 13.19
CA ASP A 98 3.97 -19.01 14.43
C ASP A 98 5.47 -18.66 14.39
N ILE A 99 6.05 -18.59 13.19
CA ILE A 99 7.45 -18.22 12.97
C ILE A 99 7.56 -16.72 12.71
N ALA A 100 6.71 -16.19 11.84
CA ALA A 100 6.70 -14.81 11.37
C ALA A 100 6.71 -13.78 12.51
N ILE A 101 5.88 -14.00 13.54
CA ILE A 101 5.77 -13.11 14.69
C ILE A 101 7.08 -12.94 15.48
N ASN A 102 8.03 -13.87 15.36
CA ASN A 102 9.28 -13.88 16.10
C ASN A 102 10.48 -13.38 15.27
N ILE A 103 10.27 -13.03 14.00
CA ILE A 103 11.33 -12.54 13.12
C ILE A 103 11.72 -11.13 13.53
N LEU A 104 13.02 -10.87 13.58
CA LEU A 104 13.62 -9.56 13.83
C LEU A 104 14.68 -9.26 12.77
N PRO A 105 14.99 -7.98 12.49
CA PRO A 105 16.11 -7.63 11.64
C PRO A 105 17.42 -8.22 12.20
N PRO A 106 18.32 -8.74 11.35
CA PRO A 106 19.57 -9.34 11.81
C PRO A 106 20.45 -8.34 12.56
N GLN A 107 21.01 -8.73 13.70
CA GLN A 107 21.79 -7.81 14.54
C GLN A 107 23.01 -7.21 13.84
N PHE A 108 23.62 -7.93 12.90
CA PHE A 108 24.81 -7.48 12.19
C PHE A 108 24.56 -6.23 11.33
N ILE A 109 23.31 -5.90 10.99
CA ILE A 109 23.02 -4.71 10.18
C ILE A 109 23.34 -3.40 10.93
N ASN A 110 23.51 -3.46 12.25
CA ASN A 110 23.97 -2.33 13.06
C ASN A 110 25.49 -2.07 12.95
N MET A 111 26.23 -2.95 12.28
CA MET A 111 27.66 -2.75 12.07
C MET A 111 27.91 -1.52 11.19
N THR A 112 28.96 -0.78 11.51
CA THR A 112 29.37 0.41 10.75
C THR A 112 30.52 0.07 9.82
N ILE A 113 30.34 0.28 8.52
CA ILE A 113 31.36 0.15 7.48
C ILE A 113 31.57 1.54 6.86
N ASN A 114 32.81 2.04 6.91
CA ASN A 114 33.16 3.38 6.40
C ASN A 114 32.25 4.51 6.93
N GLY A 115 31.89 4.45 8.21
CA GLY A 115 31.08 5.47 8.88
C GLY A 115 29.57 5.39 8.60
N GLN A 116 29.09 4.37 7.89
CA GLN A 116 27.66 4.13 7.65
C GLN A 116 27.25 2.76 8.22
N THR A 117 26.06 2.67 8.82
CA THR A 117 25.55 1.35 9.22
C THR A 117 25.06 0.58 8.00
N LEU A 118 24.91 -0.73 8.15
CA LEU A 118 24.39 -1.62 7.10
C LEU A 118 22.86 -1.61 7.00
N VAL A 119 22.15 -0.89 7.88
CA VAL A 119 20.68 -0.78 7.88
C VAL A 119 20.17 -0.33 6.52
N ARG A 120 20.82 0.67 5.91
CA ARG A 120 20.44 1.18 4.59
C ARG A 120 20.53 0.12 3.50
N ASP A 121 21.63 -0.61 3.43
CA ASP A 121 21.84 -1.64 2.40
C ASP A 121 20.89 -2.83 2.61
N PHE A 122 20.62 -3.17 3.88
CA PHE A 122 19.57 -4.12 4.24
C PHE A 122 18.18 -3.68 3.76
N VAL A 123 17.79 -2.43 4.04
CA VAL A 123 16.50 -1.88 3.62
C VAL A 123 16.38 -1.82 2.10
N ARG A 124 17.46 -1.53 1.35
CA ARG A 124 17.46 -1.66 -0.12
C ARG A 124 17.09 -3.07 -0.53
N GLY A 125 17.80 -4.07 -0.01
CA GLY A 125 17.54 -5.47 -0.35
C GLY A 125 16.10 -5.89 -0.05
N TYR A 126 15.63 -5.54 1.15
CA TYR A 126 14.26 -5.84 1.57
C TYR A 126 13.22 -5.13 0.70
N PHE A 127 13.49 -3.87 0.34
CA PHE A 127 12.65 -3.09 -0.57
C PHE A 127 12.63 -3.67 -1.99
N GLU A 128 13.75 -4.19 -2.47
CA GLU A 128 13.84 -4.83 -3.80
C GLU A 128 13.07 -6.15 -3.87
N GLY A 129 12.95 -6.90 -2.77
CA GLY A 129 12.03 -8.02 -2.70
C GLY A 129 10.58 -7.53 -2.61
N ASP A 130 10.12 -7.29 -1.39
CA ASP A 130 8.71 -7.08 -1.08
C ASP A 130 8.29 -5.61 -1.02
N GLY A 131 9.25 -4.68 -1.05
CA GLY A 131 8.94 -3.27 -0.98
C GLY A 131 8.18 -2.76 -2.20
N CYS A 132 7.28 -1.82 -1.95
CA CYS A 132 6.56 -1.12 -3.00
C CYS A 132 6.73 0.38 -2.87
N PHE A 133 6.79 1.05 -4.02
CA PHE A 133 6.73 2.49 -4.12
C PHE A 133 5.67 2.91 -5.11
N HIS A 134 4.86 3.89 -4.73
CA HIS A 134 3.77 4.38 -5.55
C HIS A 134 3.50 5.86 -5.33
N GLY A 135 2.58 6.38 -6.13
CA GLY A 135 2.09 7.74 -6.07
C GLY A 135 2.24 8.46 -7.40
N ASN A 136 1.76 9.69 -7.42
CA ASN A 136 1.82 10.55 -8.57
C ASN A 136 2.41 11.90 -8.14
N LEU A 137 3.24 12.47 -9.02
CA LEU A 137 3.82 13.79 -8.80
C LEU A 137 2.73 14.88 -8.76
N SER A 138 1.66 14.72 -9.55
CA SER A 138 0.59 15.72 -9.68
C SER A 138 -0.25 15.85 -8.40
N ASP A 139 -0.56 14.74 -7.74
CA ASP A 139 -1.42 14.69 -6.56
C ASP A 139 -0.63 14.56 -5.24
N ARG A 140 0.71 14.45 -5.33
CA ARG A 140 1.64 14.33 -4.21
C ARG A 140 1.32 13.14 -3.30
N SER A 141 0.79 12.05 -3.88
CA SER A 141 0.43 10.82 -3.17
C SER A 141 1.59 9.83 -2.97
N SER A 142 2.84 10.28 -3.16
CA SER A 142 4.04 9.44 -3.05
C SER A 142 4.09 8.66 -1.74
N ARG A 143 4.43 7.38 -1.84
CA ARG A 143 4.54 6.48 -0.69
C ARG A 143 5.43 5.28 -0.96
N PHE A 144 6.34 5.04 -0.02
CA PHE A 144 7.00 3.75 0.16
C PHE A 144 6.23 2.93 1.18
N TYR A 145 6.18 1.62 1.00
CA TYR A 145 5.88 0.71 2.10
C TYR A 145 6.73 -0.55 2.07
N LEU A 146 7.01 -1.07 3.27
CA LEU A 146 7.70 -2.33 3.51
C LEU A 146 6.72 -3.26 4.23
N PRO A 147 6.29 -4.37 3.62
CA PRO A 147 5.44 -5.32 4.30
C PRO A 147 6.29 -6.22 5.20
N GLY A 148 5.76 -6.72 6.31
CA GLY A 148 6.47 -7.62 7.19
C GLY A 148 5.74 -7.90 8.50
N PRO A 149 6.23 -8.83 9.33
CA PRO A 149 5.71 -9.04 10.68
C PRO A 149 5.82 -7.77 11.53
N GLU A 150 4.86 -7.56 12.42
CA GLU A 150 4.79 -6.33 13.22
C GLU A 150 6.06 -6.06 14.03
N ASN A 151 6.57 -7.07 14.75
CA ASN A 151 7.80 -6.94 15.55
C ASN A 151 9.02 -6.63 14.68
N PHE A 152 9.11 -7.24 13.49
CA PHE A 152 10.16 -6.96 12.53
C PHE A 152 10.11 -5.51 12.06
N LEU A 153 8.92 -5.03 11.67
CA LEU A 153 8.74 -3.66 11.18
C LEU A 153 8.93 -2.61 12.27
N LEU A 154 8.52 -2.87 13.51
CA LEU A 154 8.79 -1.98 14.65
C LEU A 154 10.29 -1.84 14.90
N ALA A 155 11.01 -2.96 14.93
CA ALA A 155 12.46 -2.95 15.10
C ALA A 155 13.15 -2.25 13.92
N LEU A 156 12.76 -2.54 12.69
CA LEU A 156 13.31 -1.90 11.50
C LEU A 156 13.02 -0.39 11.47
N ASN A 157 11.82 0.02 11.87
CA ASN A 157 11.44 1.43 11.96
C ASN A 157 12.31 2.18 12.96
N LEU A 158 12.59 1.61 14.13
CA LEU A 158 13.50 2.21 15.11
C LEU A 158 14.91 2.40 14.53
N LEU A 159 15.42 1.43 13.79
CA LEU A 159 16.72 1.53 13.12
C LEU A 159 16.73 2.65 12.06
N ILE A 160 15.68 2.76 11.26
CA ILE A 160 15.53 3.82 10.26
C ILE A 160 15.45 5.20 10.95
N LEU A 161 14.61 5.34 11.98
CA LEU A 161 14.46 6.61 12.73
C LEU A 161 15.73 7.04 13.45
N ASN A 162 16.60 6.10 13.83
CA ASN A 162 17.92 6.44 14.38
C ASN A 162 18.85 7.08 13.33
N GLU A 163 18.72 6.72 12.05
CA GLU A 163 19.52 7.31 10.97
C GLU A 163 18.91 8.58 10.37
N ILE A 164 17.58 8.67 10.35
CA ILE A 164 16.82 9.80 9.80
C ILE A 164 15.68 10.22 10.75
N PRO A 165 16.00 10.86 11.89
CA PRO A 165 15.04 11.09 12.98
C PRO A 165 13.90 12.07 12.66
N ASP A 166 13.99 12.77 11.52
CA ASP A 166 13.03 13.79 11.13
C ASP A 166 11.97 13.30 10.13
N ILE A 167 12.04 12.05 9.68
CA ILE A 167 11.00 11.43 8.85
C ILE A 167 9.79 11.01 9.67
N THR A 168 8.65 10.96 9.00
CA THR A 168 7.43 10.36 9.52
C THR A 168 7.26 8.95 8.97
N THR A 169 6.93 8.01 9.86
CA THR A 169 6.51 6.66 9.48
C THR A 169 5.29 6.22 10.28
N PHE A 170 4.55 5.23 9.78
CA PHE A 170 3.43 4.62 10.49
C PHE A 170 3.22 3.18 10.02
N ILE A 171 2.64 2.33 10.88
CA ILE A 171 2.36 0.93 10.56
C ILE A 171 0.86 0.72 10.43
N THR A 172 0.42 0.02 9.38
CA THR A 172 -0.99 -0.40 9.22
C THR A 172 -1.09 -1.91 9.06
N PRO A 173 -2.26 -2.50 9.32
CA PRO A 173 -2.54 -3.87 8.92
C PRO A 173 -2.40 -4.06 7.41
N GLU A 174 -1.87 -5.21 7.00
CA GLU A 174 -2.04 -5.71 5.63
C GLU A 174 -3.48 -6.21 5.47
N LYS A 175 -4.08 -6.00 4.31
CA LYS A 175 -5.41 -6.53 4.00
C LYS A 175 -5.35 -7.39 2.75
N TYR A 176 -6.06 -8.49 2.74
CA TYR A 176 -6.21 -9.37 1.59
C TYR A 176 -7.69 -9.63 1.33
N ARG A 177 -8.00 -9.98 0.08
CA ARG A 177 -9.37 -10.28 -0.34
C ARG A 177 -9.59 -11.79 -0.28
N ILE A 178 -10.79 -12.17 0.13
CA ILE A 178 -11.25 -13.55 0.06
C ILE A 178 -12.53 -13.63 -0.78
N TYR A 179 -12.69 -14.74 -1.48
CA TYR A 179 -13.93 -15.14 -2.14
C TYR A 179 -14.52 -16.30 -1.34
N ARG A 180 -15.76 -16.16 -0.89
CA ARG A 180 -16.48 -17.16 -0.10
C ARG A 180 -17.66 -17.71 -0.88
N ILE A 181 -17.69 -19.03 -1.05
CA ILE A 181 -18.81 -19.79 -1.65
C ILE A 181 -18.96 -21.12 -0.90
N ASP A 182 -20.19 -21.51 -0.54
CA ASP A 182 -20.50 -22.78 0.13
C ASP A 182 -19.58 -23.12 1.33
N GLN A 183 -19.36 -22.14 2.21
CA GLN A 183 -18.46 -22.24 3.39
C GLN A 183 -16.95 -22.39 3.09
N LYS A 184 -16.54 -22.40 1.82
CA LYS A 184 -15.13 -22.38 1.42
C LYS A 184 -14.65 -20.95 1.27
N GLU A 185 -13.40 -20.71 1.63
CA GLU A 185 -12.74 -19.40 1.45
C GLU A 185 -11.51 -19.57 0.54
N PHE A 186 -11.37 -18.66 -0.41
CA PHE A 186 -10.25 -18.62 -1.34
C PHE A 186 -9.62 -17.22 -1.33
N VAL A 187 -8.30 -17.13 -1.29
CA VAL A 187 -7.61 -15.84 -1.44
C VAL A 187 -7.79 -15.33 -2.86
N VAL A 188 -8.20 -14.07 -3.00
CA VAL A 188 -8.40 -13.40 -4.29
C VAL A 188 -7.17 -12.58 -4.64
N TYR A 189 -6.50 -12.99 -5.71
CA TYR A 189 -5.36 -12.34 -6.33
C TYR A 189 -5.82 -11.38 -7.43
N GLY A 190 -4.87 -10.61 -7.96
CA GLY A 190 -5.07 -9.69 -9.08
C GLY A 190 -5.74 -10.33 -10.29
N GLY A 191 -6.57 -9.54 -10.95
CA GLY A 191 -7.47 -10.01 -12.00
C GLY A 191 -8.69 -10.76 -11.46
N LEU A 192 -9.02 -10.73 -10.16
CA LEU A 192 -10.07 -11.57 -9.57
C LEU A 192 -9.82 -13.07 -9.78
N LYS A 193 -8.57 -13.49 -9.57
CA LYS A 193 -8.16 -14.90 -9.64
C LYS A 193 -8.13 -15.53 -8.26
N ILE A 194 -8.52 -16.79 -8.16
CA ILE A 194 -8.34 -17.61 -6.96
C ILE A 194 -7.43 -18.80 -7.28
N TYR A 195 -6.67 -19.29 -6.30
CA TYR A 195 -5.91 -20.52 -6.47
C TYR A 195 -6.74 -21.73 -6.03
N LEU A 196 -6.93 -22.65 -6.95
CA LEU A 196 -7.56 -23.95 -6.69
C LEU A 196 -6.48 -25.01 -6.66
N LYS A 197 -6.37 -25.72 -5.53
CA LYS A 197 -5.44 -26.85 -5.40
C LYS A 197 -5.68 -27.83 -6.55
N ASP A 198 -4.59 -28.27 -7.18
CA ASP A 198 -4.56 -29.21 -8.32
C ASP A 198 -5.08 -28.64 -9.67
N ALA A 199 -5.73 -27.47 -9.68
CA ALA A 199 -6.23 -26.82 -10.90
C ALA A 199 -5.50 -25.49 -11.25
N GLY A 200 -4.74 -24.93 -10.31
CA GLY A 200 -4.00 -23.69 -10.51
C GLY A 200 -4.88 -22.44 -10.32
N PHE A 201 -4.52 -21.35 -11.00
CA PHE A 201 -5.29 -20.10 -10.93
C PHE A 201 -6.58 -20.20 -11.75
N TYR A 202 -7.71 -19.95 -11.09
CA TYR A 202 -9.03 -19.85 -11.68
C TYR A 202 -9.50 -18.39 -11.70
N GLN A 203 -9.87 -17.91 -12.87
CA GLN A 203 -10.43 -16.57 -13.07
C GLN A 203 -11.92 -16.59 -12.69
N LEU A 204 -12.31 -15.79 -11.69
CA LEU A 204 -13.72 -15.68 -11.30
C LEU A 204 -14.55 -15.11 -12.46
N THR A 205 -15.66 -15.78 -12.75
CA THR A 205 -16.66 -15.39 -13.74
C THR A 205 -17.78 -14.57 -13.10
N ASP A 206 -18.64 -13.98 -13.92
CA ASP A 206 -19.82 -13.26 -13.43
C ASP A 206 -20.74 -14.16 -12.58
N LEU A 207 -20.90 -15.42 -12.98
CA LEU A 207 -21.69 -16.38 -12.23
C LEU A 207 -21.10 -16.65 -10.85
N ASP A 208 -19.76 -16.63 -10.72
CA ASP A 208 -19.10 -16.74 -9.42
C ASP A 208 -19.36 -15.50 -8.56
N LEU A 209 -19.25 -14.30 -9.14
CA LEU A 209 -19.51 -13.04 -8.44
C LEU A 209 -20.98 -12.86 -8.01
N GLU A 210 -21.90 -13.57 -8.67
CA GLU A 210 -23.32 -13.64 -8.29
C GLU A 210 -23.58 -14.64 -7.17
N ASN A 211 -22.86 -15.77 -7.16
CA ASN A 211 -23.09 -16.87 -6.21
C ASN A 211 -22.22 -16.83 -4.95
N GLY A 212 -21.08 -16.13 -5.00
CA GLY A 212 -20.17 -15.99 -3.87
C GLY A 212 -19.94 -14.54 -3.46
N ILE A 213 -19.31 -14.35 -2.30
CA ILE A 213 -19.08 -13.03 -1.71
C ILE A 213 -17.59 -12.76 -1.70
N ILE A 214 -17.19 -11.59 -2.22
CA ILE A 214 -15.84 -11.07 -2.02
C ILE A 214 -15.83 -10.17 -0.78
N GLU A 215 -14.96 -10.49 0.18
CA GLU A 215 -14.75 -9.71 1.40
C GLU A 215 -13.27 -9.37 1.59
N THR A 216 -12.99 -8.27 2.26
CA THR A 216 -11.64 -7.87 2.65
C THR A 216 -11.40 -8.27 4.11
N LYS A 217 -10.30 -8.99 4.35
CA LYS A 217 -9.86 -9.39 5.69
C LYS A 217 -8.49 -8.80 6.02
N GLU A 218 -8.24 -8.55 7.30
CA GLU A 218 -6.90 -8.23 7.77
C GLU A 218 -6.02 -9.48 7.79
N HIS A 219 -4.77 -9.34 7.37
CA HIS A 219 -3.79 -10.41 7.42
C HIS A 219 -3.43 -10.73 8.88
N PRO A 220 -3.35 -12.01 9.27
CA PRO A 220 -3.18 -12.39 10.67
C PRO A 220 -1.88 -11.92 11.31
N TRP A 221 -0.81 -11.75 10.52
CA TRP A 221 0.52 -11.36 11.04
C TRP A 221 1.25 -10.32 10.19
N LEU A 222 0.78 -10.05 8.96
CA LEU A 222 1.47 -9.16 8.03
C LEU A 222 0.95 -7.74 8.24
N LYS A 223 1.89 -6.81 8.34
CA LYS A 223 1.64 -5.38 8.46
C LYS A 223 2.44 -4.65 7.37
N ARG A 224 2.21 -3.35 7.21
CA ARG A 224 2.96 -2.47 6.31
C ARG A 224 3.56 -1.31 7.09
N LEU A 225 4.86 -1.11 6.98
CA LEU A 225 5.53 0.12 7.42
C LEU A 225 5.50 1.12 6.27
N HIS A 226 4.83 2.25 6.47
CA HIS A 226 4.66 3.29 5.45
C HIS A 226 5.59 4.46 5.69
N ILE A 227 6.15 4.97 4.61
CA ILE A 227 6.74 6.31 4.50
C ILE A 227 5.93 7.04 3.44
N ALA A 228 5.10 8.01 3.85
CA ALA A 228 4.14 8.66 2.95
C ALA A 228 4.29 10.17 2.90
N GLY A 229 3.87 10.76 1.78
CA GLY A 229 4.04 12.18 1.50
C GLY A 229 5.35 12.43 0.76
N SER A 230 5.34 13.37 -0.17
CA SER A 230 6.48 13.62 -1.05
C SER A 230 7.73 14.01 -0.27
N PHE A 231 7.59 14.80 0.80
CA PHE A 231 8.71 15.18 1.65
C PHE A 231 9.39 13.97 2.32
N ASN A 232 8.60 13.11 2.97
CA ASN A 232 9.14 11.92 3.65
C ASN A 232 9.70 10.92 2.63
N CYS A 233 9.05 10.75 1.49
CA CYS A 233 9.53 9.86 0.43
C CYS A 233 10.84 10.35 -0.19
N ILE A 234 11.00 11.66 -0.40
CA ILE A 234 12.26 12.24 -0.88
C ILE A 234 13.36 12.04 0.15
N LYS A 235 13.10 12.30 1.44
CA LYS A 235 14.08 12.05 2.49
C LYS A 235 14.48 10.60 2.59
N PHE A 236 13.51 9.70 2.56
CA PHE A 236 13.75 8.27 2.59
C PHE A 236 14.52 7.81 1.35
N PHE A 237 14.17 8.29 0.16
CA PHE A 237 14.92 8.01 -1.07
C PHE A 237 16.35 8.56 -0.99
N ASN A 238 16.55 9.79 -0.52
CA ASN A 238 17.87 10.41 -0.39
C ASN A 238 18.73 9.70 0.65
N TRP A 239 18.13 9.24 1.73
CA TRP A 239 18.82 8.36 2.68
C TRP A 239 19.14 7.02 2.02
N LEU A 240 18.15 6.37 1.42
CA LEU A 240 18.28 5.05 0.82
C LEU A 240 19.30 5.05 -0.30
N TYR A 241 19.39 6.10 -1.12
CA TYR A 241 20.25 6.18 -2.31
C TYR A 241 21.20 7.37 -2.26
N CYS A 242 21.61 7.83 -1.07
CA CYS A 242 22.62 8.88 -0.92
C CYS A 242 22.39 10.15 -1.79
N ASP A 243 21.13 10.55 -2.02
CA ASP A 243 20.71 11.63 -2.93
C ASP A 243 21.29 11.50 -4.36
N ASN A 244 21.38 10.26 -4.85
CA ASN A 244 21.96 9.92 -6.13
C ASN A 244 20.90 9.47 -7.15
N ASP A 245 21.02 9.97 -8.38
CA ASP A 245 20.14 9.65 -9.51
C ASP A 245 20.77 8.65 -10.50
N PHE A 246 21.99 8.21 -10.23
CA PHE A 246 22.76 7.30 -11.07
C PHE A 246 22.76 5.91 -10.45
N PHE A 247 22.07 4.98 -11.11
CA PHE A 247 21.98 3.58 -10.69
C PHE A 247 23.35 2.90 -10.55
N ASP A 248 24.29 3.22 -11.44
CA ASP A 248 25.61 2.59 -11.48
C ASP A 248 26.48 2.90 -10.25
N ASP A 249 26.16 3.94 -9.48
CA ASP A 249 26.90 4.33 -8.28
C ASP A 249 26.67 3.39 -7.08
N PHE A 250 25.76 2.41 -7.22
CA PHE A 250 25.47 1.39 -6.24
C PHE A 250 26.12 0.04 -6.58
N GLU A 251 27.29 0.04 -7.20
CA GLU A 251 28.04 -1.18 -7.52
C GLU A 251 29.13 -1.48 -6.48
N ILE A 252 29.18 -2.72 -5.99
CA ILE A 252 30.29 -3.25 -5.18
C ILE A 252 30.73 -4.57 -5.79
N ASN A 253 31.97 -4.65 -6.27
CA ASN A 253 32.51 -5.84 -6.93
C ASN A 253 31.59 -6.36 -8.06
N LYS A 254 31.11 -5.46 -8.94
CA LYS A 254 30.18 -5.76 -10.05
C LYS A 254 28.77 -6.20 -9.63
N ILE A 255 28.42 -6.05 -8.36
CA ILE A 255 27.08 -6.36 -7.85
C ILE A 255 26.39 -5.04 -7.55
N HIS A 256 25.29 -4.75 -8.24
CA HIS A 256 24.45 -3.61 -7.89
C HIS A 256 23.62 -3.95 -6.64
N ILE A 257 23.68 -3.08 -5.63
CA ILE A 257 22.91 -3.21 -4.37
C ILE A 257 21.57 -2.47 -4.43
N CYS A 258 20.94 -2.49 -5.61
CA CYS A 258 19.57 -2.08 -5.89
C CYS A 258 19.11 -2.66 -7.24
N GLY A 259 17.80 -2.61 -7.51
CA GLY A 259 17.19 -3.01 -8.77
C GLY A 259 16.90 -1.80 -9.66
N GLN A 260 17.19 -1.92 -10.96
CA GLN A 260 17.11 -0.80 -11.90
C GLN A 260 15.68 -0.31 -12.06
N ARG A 261 14.71 -1.24 -12.14
CA ARG A 261 13.30 -0.90 -12.35
C ARG A 261 12.71 -0.13 -11.17
N LYS A 262 12.85 -0.63 -9.94
CA LYS A 262 12.30 0.03 -8.75
C LYS A 262 12.99 1.37 -8.50
N PHE A 263 14.32 1.45 -8.66
CA PHE A 263 15.05 2.72 -8.60
C PHE A 263 14.52 3.76 -9.59
N ASN A 264 14.36 3.39 -10.87
CA ASN A 264 13.81 4.29 -11.89
C ASN A 264 12.35 4.66 -11.62
N LYS A 265 11.54 3.74 -11.10
CA LYS A 265 10.17 4.04 -10.65
C LYS A 265 10.18 5.11 -9.55
N CYS A 266 11.12 5.01 -8.61
CA CYS A 266 11.31 6.00 -7.56
C CYS A 266 11.61 7.39 -8.13
N LEU A 267 12.61 7.50 -9.00
CA LEU A 267 12.96 8.77 -9.65
C LEU A 267 11.79 9.36 -10.45
N ASN A 268 11.06 8.53 -11.20
CA ASN A 268 9.94 8.98 -12.01
C ASN A 268 8.81 9.60 -11.17
N VAL A 269 8.45 8.97 -10.05
CA VAL A 269 7.36 9.44 -9.18
C VAL A 269 7.81 10.59 -8.28
N LEU A 270 9.07 10.62 -7.84
CA LEU A 270 9.62 11.70 -7.01
C LEU A 270 10.00 12.96 -7.80
N GLY A 271 10.03 12.87 -9.13
CA GLY A 271 10.41 13.97 -10.00
C GLY A 271 11.93 14.17 -10.10
N ASN A 272 12.33 15.16 -10.87
CA ASN A 272 13.75 15.44 -11.13
C ASN A 272 14.49 16.00 -9.90
N SER A 273 15.82 16.01 -9.97
CA SER A 273 16.70 16.49 -8.88
C SER A 273 16.38 17.91 -8.43
N GLN A 274 16.06 18.82 -9.35
CA GLN A 274 15.69 20.19 -9.00
C GLN A 274 14.42 20.25 -8.14
N TYR A 275 13.41 19.44 -8.45
CA TYR A 275 12.20 19.35 -7.65
C TYR A 275 12.51 18.80 -6.25
N ARG A 276 13.27 17.71 -6.17
CA ARG A 276 13.61 17.09 -4.88
C ARG A 276 14.45 18.00 -3.99
N GLN A 277 15.41 18.73 -4.57
CA GLN A 277 16.20 19.73 -3.86
C GLN A 277 15.37 20.93 -3.38
N LYS A 278 14.32 21.32 -4.12
CA LYS A 278 13.40 22.38 -3.69
C LYS A 278 12.46 21.93 -2.57
N ARG A 279 12.24 20.63 -2.40
CA ARG A 279 11.33 20.08 -1.38
C ARG A 279 12.01 19.99 -0.02
N ILE A 280 12.37 21.15 0.53
CA ILE A 280 13.12 21.28 1.80
C ILE A 280 12.24 21.19 3.05
N ALA A 281 10.91 21.19 2.91
CA ALA A 281 9.97 21.19 4.03
C ALA A 281 8.71 20.38 3.72
N PRO A 282 8.06 19.81 4.75
CA PRO A 282 6.79 19.12 4.59
C PRO A 282 5.66 20.11 4.33
N ASN A 283 4.56 19.62 3.74
CA ASN A 283 3.27 20.30 3.79
C ASN A 283 2.28 19.56 4.70
N TRP A 284 1.08 20.13 4.84
CA TRP A 284 0.02 19.53 5.64
C TRP A 284 -0.31 18.07 5.27
N SER A 285 -0.23 17.71 3.97
CA SER A 285 -0.58 16.36 3.49
C SER A 285 0.49 15.32 3.80
N ASP A 286 1.75 15.73 3.94
CA ASP A 286 2.86 14.85 4.31
C ASP A 286 2.77 14.44 5.79
N LEU A 287 2.27 15.34 6.64
CA LEU A 287 2.21 15.15 8.09
C LEU A 287 0.93 14.47 8.57
N LEU A 288 -0.10 14.41 7.73
CA LEU A 288 -1.42 13.94 8.13
C LEU A 288 -1.41 12.52 8.72
N PRO A 289 -0.71 11.52 8.13
CA PRO A 289 -0.61 10.20 8.75
C PRO A 289 0.02 10.21 10.15
N GLU A 290 1.05 11.04 10.38
CA GLU A 290 1.65 11.24 11.71
C GLU A 290 0.64 11.80 12.69
N ILE A 291 -0.05 12.84 12.28
CA ILE A 291 -1.03 13.52 13.13
C ILE A 291 -2.10 12.53 13.54
N THR A 292 -2.55 11.65 12.64
CA THR A 292 -3.59 10.66 12.94
C THR A 292 -3.18 9.63 13.99
N SER A 293 -1.90 9.25 14.08
CA SER A 293 -1.43 8.34 15.13
C SER A 293 -1.29 9.03 16.50
N LEU A 294 -1.21 10.37 16.52
CA LEU A 294 -1.09 11.20 17.72
C LEU A 294 -2.45 11.73 18.24
N LEU A 295 -3.54 11.53 17.49
CA LEU A 295 -4.87 11.98 17.92
C LEU A 295 -5.29 11.27 19.22
N LYS A 296 -5.95 12.04 20.09
CA LYS A 296 -6.57 11.52 21.31
C LYS A 296 -7.80 10.69 20.95
N PRO A 297 -8.25 9.77 21.84
CA PRO A 297 -9.42 8.91 21.60
C PRO A 297 -10.74 9.68 21.76
N VAL A 298 -10.98 10.65 20.88
CA VAL A 298 -12.19 11.49 20.81
C VAL A 298 -12.61 11.70 19.35
N PHE A 299 -13.80 12.26 19.16
CA PHE A 299 -14.32 12.62 17.86
C PHE A 299 -13.90 14.03 17.46
N TYR A 300 -13.50 14.20 16.20
CA TYR A 300 -13.06 15.47 15.63
C TYR A 300 -13.91 15.87 14.42
N THR A 301 -14.33 17.13 14.33
CA THR A 301 -14.86 17.66 13.07
C THR A 301 -13.74 17.84 12.04
N THR A 302 -14.11 18.10 10.78
CA THR A 302 -13.13 18.44 9.72
C THR A 302 -12.30 19.66 10.15
N GLU A 303 -12.96 20.69 10.65
CA GLU A 303 -12.35 21.97 11.02
C GLU A 303 -11.38 21.81 12.20
N GLN A 304 -11.72 20.98 13.18
CA GLN A 304 -10.83 20.66 14.30
C GLN A 304 -9.57 19.93 13.81
N LEU A 305 -9.72 18.93 12.93
CA LEU A 305 -8.56 18.24 12.35
C LEU A 305 -7.69 19.16 11.49
N MET A 306 -8.30 20.06 10.72
CA MET A 306 -7.56 21.09 9.96
C MET A 306 -6.73 21.97 10.89
N MET A 307 -7.32 22.44 11.99
CA MET A 307 -6.63 23.28 12.98
C MET A 307 -5.45 22.54 13.61
N ILE A 308 -5.66 21.29 14.04
CA ILE A 308 -4.59 20.44 14.59
C ILE A 308 -3.47 20.24 13.56
N THR A 309 -3.84 19.97 12.31
CA THR A 309 -2.88 19.77 11.22
C THR A 309 -2.05 21.01 10.95
N ASN A 310 -2.69 22.18 10.88
CA ASN A 310 -2.01 23.45 10.67
C ASN A 310 -1.11 23.81 11.85
N GLN A 311 -1.54 23.58 13.09
CA GLN A 311 -0.69 23.80 14.26
C GLN A 311 0.52 22.86 14.27
N TYR A 312 0.33 21.58 13.91
CA TYR A 312 1.42 20.62 13.83
C TYR A 312 2.43 21.00 12.75
N LEU A 313 1.93 21.39 11.57
CA LEU A 313 2.76 21.90 10.48
C LEU A 313 3.55 23.14 10.91
N PHE A 314 2.92 24.11 11.56
CA PHE A 314 3.60 25.30 12.07
C PHE A 314 4.79 24.92 12.96
N ASN A 315 4.56 24.07 13.97
CA ASN A 315 5.59 23.63 14.90
C ASN A 315 6.72 22.85 14.19
N LYS A 316 6.38 21.99 13.22
CA LYS A 316 7.36 21.24 12.44
C LYS A 316 8.21 22.16 11.57
N LEU A 317 7.59 23.13 10.88
CA LEU A 317 8.31 24.12 10.07
C LEU A 317 9.21 25.03 10.93
N GLU A 318 8.73 25.44 12.10
CA GLU A 318 9.53 26.18 13.08
C GLU A 318 10.78 25.39 13.51
N SER A 319 10.61 24.10 13.86
CA SER A 319 11.73 23.23 14.24
C SER A 319 12.78 23.03 13.14
N LEU A 320 12.38 23.21 11.88
CA LEU A 320 13.25 23.10 10.70
C LEU A 320 13.84 24.46 10.28
N ASN A 321 13.53 25.55 10.99
CA ASN A 321 13.83 26.92 10.57
C ASN A 321 13.26 27.26 9.17
N GLN A 322 12.07 26.73 8.85
CA GLN A 322 11.37 26.88 7.57
C GLN A 322 10.00 27.58 7.71
N LEU A 323 9.80 28.38 8.76
CA LEU A 323 8.50 28.96 9.08
C LEU A 323 7.92 29.85 7.97
N PHE A 324 8.78 30.46 7.15
CA PHE A 324 8.39 31.28 6.00
C PHE A 324 7.56 30.52 4.95
N LEU A 325 7.59 29.17 4.97
CA LEU A 325 6.80 28.32 4.08
C LEU A 325 5.41 27.97 4.62
N TYR A 326 5.04 28.43 5.83
CA TYR A 326 3.79 28.01 6.49
C TYR A 326 2.55 28.38 5.67
N GLU A 327 2.45 29.61 5.19
CA GLU A 327 1.27 30.08 4.45
C GLU A 327 1.05 29.29 3.14
N GLU A 328 2.12 28.90 2.44
CA GLU A 328 2.02 28.07 1.23
C GLU A 328 1.63 26.62 1.55
N ASN A 329 2.09 26.10 2.69
CA ASN A 329 2.02 24.68 3.00
C ASN A 329 0.86 24.28 3.91
N ARG A 330 0.11 25.22 4.47
CA ARG A 330 -1.04 24.94 5.36
C ARG A 330 -2.27 24.48 4.61
N VAL A 331 -3.22 23.90 5.33
CA VAL A 331 -4.54 23.59 4.80
C VAL A 331 -5.35 24.88 4.71
N GLU A 332 -5.74 25.26 3.48
CA GLU A 332 -6.64 26.40 3.26
C GLU A 332 -8.05 25.97 2.83
N ASN A 333 -8.15 24.86 2.10
CA ASN A 333 -9.40 24.40 1.50
C ASN A 333 -9.95 23.15 2.23
N PRO A 334 -11.11 23.26 2.92
CA PRO A 334 -11.74 22.14 3.60
C PRO A 334 -12.10 20.96 2.69
N ASP A 335 -12.44 21.18 1.42
CA ASP A 335 -12.84 20.11 0.51
C ASP A 335 -11.64 19.26 0.06
N ILE A 336 -10.49 19.90 -0.19
CA ILE A 336 -9.22 19.19 -0.46
C ILE A 336 -8.79 18.41 0.78
N PHE A 337 -8.98 18.99 1.96
CA PHE A 337 -8.67 18.30 3.20
C PHE A 337 -9.57 17.09 3.43
N ARG A 338 -10.89 17.23 3.27
CA ARG A 338 -11.86 16.11 3.34
C ARG A 338 -11.54 15.02 2.33
N TYR A 339 -11.08 15.41 1.13
CA TYR A 339 -10.63 14.45 0.12
C TYR A 339 -9.48 13.60 0.67
N ARG A 340 -8.48 14.23 1.28
CA ARG A 340 -7.34 13.53 1.86
C ARG A 340 -7.70 12.72 3.11
N LEU A 341 -8.62 13.19 3.96
CA LEU A 341 -9.13 12.41 5.09
C LEU A 341 -9.78 11.10 4.63
N LYS A 342 -10.54 11.13 3.52
CA LYS A 342 -11.11 9.92 2.93
C LYS A 342 -10.05 8.95 2.42
N TYR A 343 -8.89 9.43 1.97
CA TYR A 343 -7.76 8.56 1.62
C TYR A 343 -7.23 7.83 2.86
N LEU A 344 -7.01 8.55 3.96
CA LEU A 344 -6.58 7.94 5.23
C LEU A 344 -7.64 6.97 5.78
N GLU A 345 -8.92 7.26 5.54
CA GLU A 345 -10.04 6.40 5.94
C GLU A 345 -10.09 5.11 5.12
N PHE A 346 -10.08 5.21 3.79
CA PHE A 346 -10.36 4.09 2.90
C PHE A 346 -9.14 3.29 2.49
N GLN A 347 -8.03 3.98 2.27
CA GLN A 347 -6.82 3.35 1.76
C GLN A 347 -5.92 2.90 2.91
N ASP A 348 -5.76 3.75 3.94
CA ASP A 348 -4.80 3.48 5.00
C ASP A 348 -5.45 2.84 6.23
N GLY A 349 -6.75 3.04 6.41
CA GLY A 349 -7.45 2.63 7.61
C GLY A 349 -6.90 3.28 8.88
N LEU A 350 -6.30 4.47 8.77
CA LEU A 350 -5.78 5.28 9.89
C LEU A 350 -6.86 6.14 10.54
N LEU A 351 -7.89 6.47 9.76
CA LEU A 351 -9.06 7.19 10.24
C LEU A 351 -10.30 6.35 10.02
N ASP A 352 -11.29 6.57 10.87
CA ASP A 352 -12.66 6.19 10.60
C ASP A 352 -13.56 7.38 10.94
N ARG A 353 -14.83 7.30 10.56
CA ARG A 353 -15.78 8.37 10.80
C ARG A 353 -17.15 7.87 11.23
N VAL A 354 -17.76 8.66 12.09
CA VAL A 354 -19.18 8.57 12.42
C VAL A 354 -19.92 9.75 11.80
N GLN A 355 -21.22 9.59 11.61
CA GLN A 355 -22.06 10.60 10.98
C GLN A 355 -23.25 10.91 11.90
N GLU A 356 -23.38 12.18 12.28
CA GLU A 356 -24.54 12.67 13.01
C GLU A 356 -25.43 13.49 12.10
N ARG A 357 -26.74 13.25 12.15
CA ARG A 357 -27.70 14.06 11.42
C ARG A 357 -28.28 15.12 12.33
N ILE A 358 -27.93 16.37 12.07
CA ILE A 358 -28.48 17.54 12.77
C ILE A 358 -29.41 18.26 11.79
N GLY A 359 -30.71 18.08 11.98
CA GLY A 359 -31.75 18.58 11.08
C GLY A 359 -31.70 17.92 9.68
N ARG A 360 -31.45 18.74 8.65
CA ARG A 360 -31.34 18.28 7.25
C ARG A 360 -29.90 18.00 6.82
N SER A 361 -28.93 18.32 7.67
CA SER A 361 -27.50 18.20 7.35
C SER A 361 -26.90 16.99 8.06
N ASN A 362 -25.95 16.35 7.38
CA ASN A 362 -25.13 15.32 7.98
C ASN A 362 -23.75 15.88 8.30
N PHE A 363 -23.31 15.68 9.54
CA PHE A 363 -22.02 16.10 10.05
C PHE A 363 -21.13 14.88 10.19
N ASN A 364 -19.92 14.95 9.62
CA ASN A 364 -18.93 13.89 9.74
C ASN A 364 -18.01 14.21 10.92
N TYR A 365 -17.83 13.23 11.79
CA TYR A 365 -16.85 13.26 12.86
C TYR A 365 -15.86 12.14 12.64
N TYR A 366 -14.59 12.45 12.73
CA TYR A 366 -13.47 11.56 12.47
C TYR A 366 -12.82 11.14 13.78
N PHE A 367 -12.22 9.96 13.79
CA PHE A 367 -11.38 9.50 14.89
C PHE A 367 -10.26 8.61 14.36
N SER A 368 -9.18 8.50 15.13
CA SER A 368 -8.06 7.61 14.81
C SER A 368 -8.45 6.17 15.07
N THR A 369 -8.17 5.28 14.13
CA THR A 369 -8.35 3.83 14.34
C THR A 369 -7.28 3.25 15.26
N ILE A 370 -6.14 3.93 15.40
CA ILE A 370 -5.05 3.55 16.31
C ILE A 370 -5.45 3.87 17.76
N ASN A 371 -6.05 5.04 17.98
CA ASN A 371 -6.55 5.48 19.29
C ASN A 371 -8.07 5.73 19.21
N PRO A 372 -8.89 4.67 19.10
CA PRO A 372 -10.33 4.85 18.95
C PRO A 372 -10.97 5.39 20.23
N PRO A 373 -12.05 6.18 20.14
CA PRO A 373 -12.85 6.57 21.29
C PRO A 373 -13.35 5.34 22.07
N PRO A 374 -13.49 5.41 23.40
CA PRO A 374 -13.91 4.26 24.22
C PRO A 374 -15.27 3.68 23.80
N GLU A 375 -16.18 4.54 23.36
CA GLU A 375 -17.49 4.15 22.87
C GLU A 375 -17.78 4.83 21.53
N ILE A 376 -18.19 4.03 20.55
CA ILE A 376 -18.66 4.50 19.24
C ILE A 376 -20.18 4.30 19.20
N PRO A 377 -21.00 5.35 19.35
CA PRO A 377 -22.44 5.21 19.40
C PRO A 377 -22.98 4.52 18.14
N SER A 378 -23.72 3.43 18.32
CA SER A 378 -24.22 2.60 17.22
C SER A 378 -25.13 3.36 16.25
N ASN A 379 -25.83 4.38 16.74
CA ASN A 379 -26.67 5.28 15.96
C ASN A 379 -25.87 6.28 15.10
N LEU A 380 -24.60 6.53 15.44
CA LEU A 380 -23.70 7.39 14.67
C LEU A 380 -22.82 6.56 13.71
N ARG A 381 -22.81 5.23 13.85
CA ARG A 381 -22.09 4.35 12.92
C ARG A 381 -22.53 4.64 11.50
N ARG A 382 -21.51 4.78 10.66
CA ARG A 382 -21.64 5.16 9.28
C ARG A 382 -22.59 4.23 8.53
N LYS A 383 -23.44 4.83 7.71
CA LYS A 383 -24.24 4.12 6.71
C LYS A 383 -23.87 4.66 5.34
N ILE A 384 -23.67 3.78 4.37
CA ILE A 384 -23.55 4.24 2.99
C ILE A 384 -24.91 4.79 2.55
N GLU A 385 -24.92 6.04 2.13
CA GLU A 385 -26.14 6.74 1.74
C GLU A 385 -26.62 6.33 0.33
N LEU A 386 -27.10 5.09 0.18
CA LEU A 386 -27.71 4.60 -1.07
C LEU A 386 -29.24 4.69 -1.02
N LEU A 387 -29.81 4.44 0.15
CA LEU A 387 -31.25 4.55 0.41
C LEU A 387 -31.55 5.70 1.37
N ASP A 388 -32.79 6.21 1.35
CA ASP A 388 -33.32 7.14 2.32
C ASP A 388 -33.84 6.43 3.59
N ARG A 389 -34.47 7.16 4.51
CA ARG A 389 -34.99 6.59 5.77
C ARG A 389 -36.19 5.67 5.56
N ASN A 390 -36.90 5.85 4.46
CA ASN A 390 -38.04 5.03 4.06
C ASN A 390 -37.61 3.93 3.08
N GLU A 391 -36.30 3.71 2.94
CA GLU A 391 -35.70 2.69 2.08
C GLU A 391 -35.90 2.93 0.58
N ASN A 392 -36.25 4.15 0.20
CA ASN A 392 -36.29 4.53 -1.20
C ASN A 392 -34.90 4.84 -1.73
N LEU A 393 -34.70 4.60 -3.02
CA LEU A 393 -33.46 4.97 -3.71
C LEU A 393 -33.21 6.48 -3.60
N LYS A 394 -31.99 6.88 -3.23
CA LYS A 394 -31.58 8.29 -3.22
C LYS A 394 -31.12 8.76 -4.60
N PHE A 395 -31.52 9.96 -4.99
CA PHE A 395 -30.94 10.65 -6.15
C PHE A 395 -29.56 11.22 -5.80
N ASN A 396 -28.51 10.43 -6.04
CA ASN A 396 -27.14 10.85 -5.80
C ASN A 396 -26.13 10.19 -6.76
N LEU A 397 -24.92 10.74 -6.76
CA LEU A 397 -23.84 10.30 -7.64
C LEU A 397 -23.41 8.85 -7.40
N LYS A 398 -23.45 8.36 -6.15
CA LYS A 398 -23.10 6.97 -5.82
C LYS A 398 -24.03 5.96 -6.48
N ASN A 399 -25.33 6.20 -6.41
CA ASN A 399 -26.32 5.37 -7.08
C ASN A 399 -26.20 5.44 -8.61
N LEU A 400 -25.87 6.62 -9.15
CA LEU A 400 -25.63 6.75 -10.59
C LEU A 400 -24.38 5.98 -11.04
N ILE A 401 -23.30 5.99 -10.24
CA ILE A 401 -22.11 5.16 -10.50
C ILE A 401 -22.48 3.68 -10.48
N VAL A 402 -23.20 3.19 -9.45
CA VAL A 402 -23.67 1.80 -9.39
C VAL A 402 -24.51 1.45 -10.61
N PHE A 403 -25.39 2.36 -11.02
CA PHE A 403 -26.23 2.18 -12.19
C PHE A 403 -25.43 2.05 -13.50
N ILE A 404 -24.36 2.82 -13.68
CA ILE A 404 -23.46 2.68 -14.84
C ILE A 404 -22.91 1.25 -14.93
N PHE A 405 -22.51 0.65 -13.81
CA PHE A 405 -22.05 -0.75 -13.82
C PHE A 405 -23.18 -1.74 -14.14
N LEU A 406 -24.41 -1.48 -13.69
CA LEU A 406 -25.57 -2.32 -14.00
C LEU A 406 -25.97 -2.24 -15.48
N LEU A 407 -25.70 -1.12 -16.17
CA LEU A 407 -25.98 -0.95 -17.60
C LEU A 407 -24.95 -1.62 -18.50
N ASN A 408 -23.70 -1.69 -18.08
CA ASN A 408 -22.60 -2.24 -18.88
C ASN A 408 -22.37 -3.75 -18.62
N ASP A 409 -23.39 -4.46 -18.11
CA ASP A 409 -23.45 -5.93 -17.99
C ASP A 409 -22.14 -6.64 -17.61
N ASN A 410 -21.42 -6.08 -16.61
CA ASN A 410 -20.14 -6.60 -16.05
C ASN A 410 -18.85 -6.19 -16.76
N GLU A 411 -18.85 -5.20 -17.63
CA GLU A 411 -17.59 -4.63 -18.10
C GLU A 411 -16.77 -4.05 -16.94
N PHE A 412 -15.47 -4.32 -16.96
CA PHE A 412 -14.53 -3.66 -16.08
C PHE A 412 -14.37 -2.21 -16.54
N LEU A 413 -14.80 -1.27 -15.71
CA LEU A 413 -14.74 0.15 -16.06
C LEU A 413 -13.54 0.79 -15.35
N ALA A 414 -12.67 1.41 -16.14
CA ALA A 414 -11.68 2.35 -15.64
C ALA A 414 -12.34 3.67 -15.23
N TYR A 415 -11.69 4.42 -14.34
CA TYR A 415 -12.20 5.71 -13.86
C TYR A 415 -12.63 6.67 -14.98
N LYS A 416 -11.85 6.78 -16.06
CA LYS A 416 -12.16 7.65 -17.19
C LYS A 416 -13.47 7.26 -17.88
N GLN A 417 -13.72 5.97 -18.07
CA GLN A 417 -14.97 5.47 -18.67
C GLN A 417 -16.18 5.80 -17.78
N ILE A 418 -16.04 5.64 -16.45
CA ILE A 418 -17.10 6.01 -15.50
C ILE A 418 -17.41 7.50 -15.62
N LEU A 419 -16.39 8.36 -15.67
CA LEU A 419 -16.57 9.79 -15.83
C LEU A 419 -17.24 10.15 -17.16
N ASP A 420 -16.83 9.52 -18.26
CA ASP A 420 -17.40 9.74 -19.58
C ASP A 420 -18.89 9.36 -19.60
N HIS A 421 -19.27 8.22 -19.01
CA HIS A 421 -20.69 7.83 -18.86
C HIS A 421 -21.48 8.85 -18.02
N LEU A 422 -20.94 9.29 -16.88
CA LEU A 422 -21.59 10.29 -16.03
C LEU A 422 -21.88 11.60 -16.78
N ILE A 423 -20.94 12.05 -17.61
CA ILE A 423 -21.10 13.26 -18.44
C ILE A 423 -22.16 13.04 -19.52
N GLN A 424 -22.15 11.89 -20.19
CA GLN A 424 -23.09 11.57 -21.27
C GLN A 424 -24.53 11.45 -20.80
N MET A 425 -24.76 10.89 -19.60
CA MET A 425 -26.11 10.71 -19.04
C MET A 425 -26.80 12.03 -18.70
N LYS A 426 -26.05 13.14 -18.51
CA LYS A 426 -26.57 14.50 -18.22
C LYS A 426 -27.54 14.58 -17.03
N VAL A 427 -27.47 13.62 -16.10
CA VAL A 427 -28.30 13.56 -14.88
C VAL A 427 -27.89 14.65 -13.87
N PHE A 428 -26.59 14.94 -13.76
CA PHE A 428 -26.05 15.97 -12.89
C PHE A 428 -25.37 17.08 -13.69
N LYS A 429 -25.34 18.30 -13.12
CA LYS A 429 -24.58 19.42 -13.69
C LYS A 429 -23.08 19.11 -13.66
N GLU A 430 -22.33 19.61 -14.64
CA GLU A 430 -20.87 19.43 -14.75
C GLU A 430 -20.11 19.83 -13.47
N SER A 431 -20.56 20.90 -12.78
CA SER A 431 -20.00 21.33 -11.50
C SER A 431 -20.13 20.31 -10.35
N THR A 432 -21.06 19.36 -10.48
CA THR A 432 -21.24 18.22 -9.55
C THR A 432 -20.32 17.06 -9.91
N LEU A 433 -19.99 16.91 -11.19
CA LEU A 433 -19.14 15.84 -11.76
C LEU A 433 -17.64 16.19 -11.70
N ARG A 434 -17.23 17.00 -10.72
CA ARG A 434 -15.81 17.29 -10.47
C ARG A 434 -15.06 15.97 -10.24
N GLN A 435 -13.92 15.81 -10.89
CA GLN A 435 -13.10 14.58 -10.83
C GLN A 435 -12.87 14.08 -9.40
N ASN A 436 -12.39 14.94 -8.50
CA ASN A 436 -12.19 14.61 -7.09
C ASN A 436 -13.47 14.10 -6.42
N ARG A 437 -14.64 14.66 -6.75
CA ARG A 437 -15.91 14.22 -6.17
C ARG A 437 -16.28 12.80 -6.63
N VAL A 438 -16.11 12.50 -7.92
CA VAL A 438 -16.35 11.18 -8.48
C VAL A 438 -15.42 10.15 -7.84
N LEU A 439 -14.12 10.45 -7.76
CA LEU A 439 -13.13 9.59 -7.09
C LEU A 439 -13.50 9.30 -5.63
N LEU A 440 -14.00 10.29 -4.90
CA LEU A 440 -14.41 10.08 -3.51
C LEU A 440 -15.63 9.17 -3.35
N ASP A 441 -16.58 9.27 -4.28
CA ASP A 441 -17.78 8.43 -4.25
C ASP A 441 -17.43 6.99 -4.71
N ILE A 442 -16.49 6.83 -5.65
CA ILE A 442 -15.91 5.52 -6.01
C ILE A 442 -15.14 4.90 -4.82
N ALA A 443 -14.22 5.65 -4.21
CA ALA A 443 -13.44 5.18 -3.06
C ALA A 443 -14.36 4.73 -1.90
N GLU A 444 -15.43 5.49 -1.67
CA GLU A 444 -16.45 5.12 -0.69
C GLU A 444 -17.19 3.83 -1.09
N LEU A 445 -17.65 3.69 -2.34
CA LEU A 445 -18.29 2.45 -2.80
C LEU A 445 -17.36 1.23 -2.65
N LYS A 446 -16.06 1.40 -2.91
CA LYS A 446 -15.04 0.36 -2.67
C LYS A 446 -14.87 0.02 -1.20
N SER A 447 -14.88 1.00 -0.31
CA SER A 447 -14.77 0.77 1.14
C SER A 447 -15.94 -0.06 1.72
N PHE A 448 -17.09 -0.04 1.03
CA PHE A 448 -18.26 -0.87 1.33
C PHE A 448 -18.33 -2.14 0.48
N GLU A 449 -17.28 -2.45 -0.26
CA GLU A 449 -17.15 -3.64 -1.12
C GLU A 449 -18.21 -3.71 -2.24
N ILE A 450 -18.90 -2.62 -2.53
CA ILE A 450 -19.88 -2.53 -3.63
C ILE A 450 -19.15 -2.52 -4.96
N LEU A 451 -18.01 -1.83 -5.03
CA LEU A 451 -17.07 -1.92 -6.14
C LEU A 451 -15.82 -2.67 -5.69
N VAL A 452 -15.28 -3.51 -6.56
CA VAL A 452 -14.03 -4.25 -6.33
C VAL A 452 -13.04 -3.94 -7.46
N SER A 453 -11.76 -3.85 -7.13
CA SER A 453 -10.71 -3.67 -8.14
C SER A 453 -10.48 -4.96 -8.90
N TYR A 454 -10.52 -4.90 -10.22
CA TYR A 454 -10.11 -6.01 -11.06
C TYR A 454 -8.59 -6.17 -11.03
N ASP A 455 -7.85 -5.07 -11.20
CA ASP A 455 -6.38 -5.07 -11.13
C ASP A 455 -5.86 -4.71 -9.73
N GLU A 456 -4.56 -4.93 -9.50
CA GLU A 456 -3.86 -4.58 -8.25
C GLU A 456 -3.18 -3.22 -8.34
N LYS A 457 -3.66 -2.34 -9.23
CA LYS A 457 -3.11 -0.99 -9.29
C LYS A 457 -3.51 -0.26 -8.02
N GLU A 458 -2.61 0.51 -7.44
CA GLU A 458 -2.86 1.15 -6.15
C GLU A 458 -3.60 2.48 -6.29
N ASN A 459 -3.36 3.21 -7.38
CA ASN A 459 -4.07 4.44 -7.70
C ASN A 459 -5.47 4.13 -8.20
N LEU A 460 -6.48 4.74 -7.57
CA LEU A 460 -7.87 4.52 -7.94
C LEU A 460 -8.19 4.93 -9.39
N GLU A 461 -7.52 5.96 -9.90
CA GLU A 461 -7.69 6.44 -11.28
C GLU A 461 -7.23 5.43 -12.33
N ASP A 462 -6.23 4.63 -11.99
CA ASP A 462 -5.64 3.66 -12.92
C ASP A 462 -6.37 2.31 -12.86
N GLN A 463 -7.13 2.05 -11.79
CA GLN A 463 -7.81 0.79 -11.55
C GLN A 463 -8.96 0.56 -12.52
N CYS A 464 -9.04 -0.66 -13.02
CA CYS A 464 -10.29 -1.21 -13.56
C CYS A 464 -11.15 -1.73 -12.41
N LEU A 465 -12.43 -1.39 -12.39
CA LEU A 465 -13.37 -1.73 -11.31
C LEU A 465 -14.48 -2.64 -11.82
N ALA A 466 -15.04 -3.46 -10.92
CA ALA A 466 -16.24 -4.26 -11.15
C ALA A 466 -17.27 -4.05 -10.04
N LEU A 467 -18.53 -4.33 -10.34
CA LEU A 467 -19.61 -4.34 -9.35
C LEU A 467 -19.66 -5.69 -8.63
N ASN A 468 -19.63 -5.66 -7.31
CA ASN A 468 -19.84 -6.85 -6.49
C ASN A 468 -21.34 -7.15 -6.35
N LYS A 469 -21.91 -7.86 -7.32
CA LYS A 469 -23.37 -8.11 -7.37
C LYS A 469 -23.90 -8.81 -6.11
N SER A 470 -23.11 -9.73 -5.52
CA SER A 470 -23.49 -10.47 -4.32
C SER A 470 -23.83 -9.58 -3.12
N ILE A 471 -23.24 -8.38 -3.02
CA ILE A 471 -23.45 -7.46 -1.90
C ILE A 471 -24.60 -6.48 -2.13
N ILE A 472 -25.16 -6.43 -3.34
CA ILE A 472 -26.28 -5.53 -3.67
C ILE A 472 -27.50 -5.76 -2.76
N PRO A 473 -27.97 -7.00 -2.54
CA PRO A 473 -29.10 -7.24 -1.63
C PRO A 473 -28.88 -6.73 -0.21
N LYS A 474 -27.62 -6.75 0.29
CA LYS A 474 -27.27 -6.24 1.62
C LYS A 474 -27.53 -4.74 1.75
N TYR A 475 -27.27 -3.95 0.70
CA TYR A 475 -27.39 -2.49 0.75
C TYR A 475 -28.69 -1.94 0.15
N TYR A 476 -29.25 -2.61 -0.86
CA TYR A 476 -30.44 -2.16 -1.59
C TYR A 476 -31.70 -2.96 -1.26
N ARG A 477 -31.59 -4.10 -0.56
CA ARG A 477 -32.70 -5.01 -0.20
C ARG A 477 -33.44 -5.63 -1.40
N ILE A 478 -32.87 -5.50 -2.59
CA ILE A 478 -33.33 -6.09 -3.85
C ILE A 478 -32.13 -6.65 -4.60
N ASN A 479 -32.37 -7.54 -5.56
CA ASN A 479 -31.30 -8.07 -6.41
C ASN A 479 -30.87 -7.04 -7.47
N SER A 480 -29.72 -7.29 -8.10
CA SER A 480 -29.13 -6.41 -9.13
C SER A 480 -30.06 -6.15 -10.32
N PHE A 481 -30.78 -7.18 -10.78
CA PHE A 481 -31.73 -7.05 -11.89
C PHE A 481 -32.87 -6.06 -11.57
N LYS A 482 -33.57 -6.25 -10.44
CA LYS A 482 -34.62 -5.33 -10.00
C LYS A 482 -34.08 -3.93 -9.69
N LEU A 483 -32.86 -3.84 -9.19
CA LEU A 483 -32.21 -2.56 -8.93
C LEU A 483 -31.96 -1.78 -10.23
N ARG A 484 -31.56 -2.46 -11.30
CA ARG A 484 -31.38 -1.86 -12.62
C ARG A 484 -32.69 -1.26 -13.13
N GLU A 485 -33.78 -2.04 -13.12
CA GLU A 485 -35.11 -1.55 -13.56
C GLU A 485 -35.57 -0.33 -12.75
N LEU A 486 -35.36 -0.37 -11.42
CA LEU A 486 -35.69 0.75 -10.54
C LEU A 486 -34.85 2.00 -10.83
N MET A 487 -33.55 1.83 -11.07
CA MET A 487 -32.62 2.94 -11.38
C MET A 487 -32.89 3.54 -12.76
N GLU A 488 -33.21 2.72 -13.77
CA GLU A 488 -33.63 3.17 -15.11
C GLU A 488 -34.86 4.07 -14.99
N TYR A 489 -35.88 3.63 -14.25
CA TYR A 489 -37.05 4.45 -13.99
C TYR A 489 -36.70 5.74 -13.25
N TYR A 490 -35.89 5.65 -12.19
CA TYR A 490 -35.63 6.77 -11.28
C TYR A 490 -34.72 7.87 -11.84
N PHE A 491 -33.83 7.55 -12.77
CA PHE A 491 -32.91 8.54 -13.36
C PHE A 491 -33.39 9.14 -14.68
N PHE A 492 -34.34 8.49 -15.38
CA PHE A 492 -34.76 8.90 -16.72
C PHE A 492 -36.25 9.19 -16.89
N ASN A 493 -37.09 8.90 -15.88
CA ASN A 493 -38.51 9.32 -15.82
C ASN A 493 -38.75 10.22 -14.61
#